data_AF-A0A520ICW8-F1
#
_entry.id   AF-A0A520ICW8-F1
#
_cell.length_a   1.000
_cell.length_b   1.000
_cell.length_c   1.000
_cell.angle_alpha   90.00
_cell.angle_beta   90.00
_cell.angle_gamma   90.00
#
_symmetry.space_group_name_H-M   'P 1'
#
loop_
_entity.id
_entity.type
_entity.pdbx_description
1 polymer ?
#
loop_
_entity_poly.entity_id
_entity_poly.type
_entity_poly.pdbx_seq_one_letter_code
_entity_poly.pdbx_strand_id
1 'polypeptide(L)' 'MTYEELKGQKQHILLDCVSGSTAYNLDIKGSDVDKKGIFIMPQRQFYGFNQQQQIANATNDEVYFE' A
#
# COMPACT_ATOMS: atom_id res chain seq x y z
N MET A 1 -9.18 -7.95 -1.27
CA MET A 1 -9.16 -6.93 -0.19
C MET A 1 -9.17 -5.54 -0.82
N THR A 2 -9.95 -4.60 -0.29
CA THR A 2 -9.90 -3.19 -0.71
C THR A 2 -8.80 -2.42 0.04
N TYR A 3 -8.46 -1.22 -0.42
CA TYR A 3 -7.51 -0.35 0.29
C TYR A 3 -7.99 -0.04 1.73
N GLU A 4 -9.27 0.29 1.91
CA GLU A 4 -9.84 0.56 3.23
C GLU A 4 -9.77 -0.67 4.16
N GLU A 5 -10.03 -1.87 3.63
CA GLU A 5 -9.89 -3.12 4.37
C GLU A 5 -8.43 -3.36 4.79
N LEU A 6 -7.45 -3.09 3.92
CA LEU A 6 -6.03 -3.22 4.23
C LEU A 6 -5.60 -2.24 5.34
N LYS A 7 -6.00 -0.97 5.25
CA LYS A 7 -5.69 0.05 6.27
C LYS A 7 -6.37 -0.24 7.61
N GLY A 8 -7.55 -0.86 7.59
CA GLY A 8 -8.25 -1.35 8.78
C GLY A 8 -7.59 -2.57 9.43
N GLN A 9 -6.82 -3.36 8.68
CA GLN A 9 -6.19 -4.61 9.12
C GLN A 9 -4.67 -4.51 9.08
N LYS A 10 -4.09 -3.56 9.85
CA LYS A 10 -2.65 -3.25 9.85
C LYS A 10 -1.73 -4.45 10.11
N GLN A 11 -2.22 -5.52 10.75
CA GLN A 11 -1.44 -6.75 10.96
C GLN A 11 -1.04 -7.45 9.65
N HIS A 12 -1.72 -7.15 8.54
CA HIS A 12 -1.38 -7.67 7.22
C HIS A 12 -0.37 -6.78 6.47
N ILE A 13 0.01 -5.62 7.02
CA ILE A 13 1.02 -4.74 6.41
C ILE A 13 2.38 -5.09 7.01
N LEU A 14 3.27 -5.60 6.18
CA LEU A 14 4.63 -5.98 6.57
C LEU A 14 5.61 -4.80 6.45
N LEU A 15 5.37 -3.91 5.49
CA LEU A 15 6.13 -2.69 5.28
C LEU A 15 5.17 -1.55 4.93
N ASP A 16 5.37 -0.39 5.55
CA ASP A 16 4.72 0.87 5.22
C ASP A 16 5.82 1.94 5.21
N CYS A 17 6.20 2.41 4.02
CA CYS A 17 7.27 3.39 3.86
C CYS A 17 6.84 4.57 3.00
N VAL A 18 7.39 5.73 3.33
CA VAL A 18 7.33 6.91 2.47
C VAL A 18 8.28 6.68 1.29
N SER A 19 7.80 7.01 0.10
CA SER A 19 8.56 6.94 -1.14
C SER A 19 8.50 8.30 -1.86
N GLY A 20 8.97 8.36 -3.10
CA GLY A 20 8.88 9.58 -3.89
C GLY A 20 9.73 10.73 -3.35
N SER A 21 9.35 11.97 -3.69
CA SER A 21 10.15 13.17 -3.42
C SER A 21 10.46 13.36 -1.94
N THR A 22 9.50 13.08 -1.05
CA THR A 22 9.64 13.17 0.40
C THR A 22 10.72 12.23 0.95
N ALA A 23 10.83 11.00 0.43
CA ALA A 23 11.82 10.04 0.91
C ALA A 23 13.28 10.47 0.60
N TYR A 24 13.46 11.33 -0.41
CA TYR A 24 14.77 11.80 -0.86
C TYR A 24 15.05 13.27 -0.49
N ASN A 25 14.19 13.91 0.31
CA ASN A 25 14.25 15.36 0.61
C ASN A 25 14.28 16.24 -0.66
N LEU A 26 13.49 15.86 -1.66
CA LEU A 26 13.32 16.59 -2.93
C LEU A 26 11.94 17.22 -3.07
N ASP A 27 11.10 17.12 -2.03
CA ASP A 27 9.76 17.69 -2.01
C ASP A 27 9.81 19.23 -2.03
N ILE A 28 8.83 19.83 -2.69
CA ILE A 28 8.63 21.28 -2.73
C ILE A 28 7.22 21.61 -2.27
N LYS A 29 6.95 22.91 -2.09
CA LYS A 29 5.60 23.37 -1.74
C LYS A 29 4.58 22.90 -2.78
N GLY A 30 3.65 22.04 -2.36
CA GLY A 30 2.61 21.47 -3.21
C GLY A 30 2.89 20.04 -3.68
N SER A 31 4.05 19.46 -3.35
CA SER A 31 4.29 18.03 -3.52
C SER A 31 3.32 17.22 -2.66
N ASP A 32 2.82 16.14 -3.24
CA ASP A 32 2.11 15.05 -2.59
C ASP A 32 3.09 14.11 -1.85
N VAL A 33 2.53 13.17 -1.08
CA VAL A 33 3.31 12.20 -0.30
C VAL A 33 2.99 10.80 -0.81
N ASP A 34 3.96 10.20 -1.50
CA ASP A 34 3.85 8.81 -1.94
C ASP A 34 4.16 7.84 -0.81
N LYS A 35 3.38 6.78 -0.68
CA LYS A 35 3.71 5.61 0.15
C LYS A 35 3.71 4.34 -0.66
N LYS A 36 4.67 3.49 -0.33
CA LYS A 36 4.74 2.12 -0.82
C LYS A 36 4.80 1.16 0.35
N GLY A 37 4.21 -0.01 0.18
CA GLY A 37 4.22 -1.01 1.23
C GLY A 37 4.18 -2.42 0.68
N ILE A 38 4.45 -3.35 1.58
CA ILE A 38 4.30 -4.78 1.35
C ILE A 38 3.19 -5.28 2.28
N PHE A 39 2.27 -6.07 1.75
CA PHE A 39 1.22 -6.70 2.54
C PHE A 39 1.22 -8.21 2.34
N ILE A 40 0.61 -8.93 3.28
CA ILE A 40 0.38 -10.36 3.16
C ILE A 40 -1.11 -10.63 2.95
N MET A 41 -1.46 -11.47 1.97
CA MET A 41 -2.84 -11.86 1.78
C MET A 41 -3.35 -12.73 2.95
N PRO A 42 -4.57 -12.47 3.46
CA PRO A 42 -5.22 -13.35 4.42
C PRO A 42 -5.35 -14.77 3.85
N GLN A 43 -5.09 -15.79 4.66
CA GLN A 43 -5.09 -17.20 4.24
C GLN A 43 -6.32 -17.58 3.42
N ARG A 44 -7.52 -17.15 3.83
CA ARG A 44 -8.77 -17.44 3.11
C ARG A 44 -8.78 -16.87 1.69
N GLN A 45 -8.19 -15.70 1.48
CA GLN A 45 -8.09 -15.07 0.16
C GLN A 45 -6.95 -15.70 -0.65
N PHE A 46 -5.80 -15.95 -0.02
CA PHE A 46 -4.64 -16.60 -0.64
C PHE A 46 -4.95 -18.02 -1.15
N TYR A 47 -5.73 -18.80 -0.38
CA TYR A 47 -6.21 -20.12 -0.82
C TYR A 47 -7.41 -20.04 -1.78
N GLY A 48 -7.96 -18.85 -2.00
CA GLY A 48 -8.94 -18.61 -3.05
C GLY A 48 -8.24 -18.40 -4.39
N PHE A 49 -8.91 -18.73 -5.50
CA PHE A 49 -8.39 -18.53 -6.85
C PHE A 49 -8.31 -17.05 -7.29
N ASN A 50 -8.42 -16.11 -6.35
CA ASN A 50 -8.39 -14.68 -6.59
C ASN A 50 -7.05 -14.12 -6.11
N GLN A 51 -6.06 -14.08 -7.00
CA GLN A 51 -4.80 -13.41 -6.72
C GLN A 51 -4.98 -11.90 -6.75
N GLN A 52 -4.36 -11.21 -5.80
CA GLN A 52 -4.35 -9.77 -5.75
C GLN A 52 -2.94 -9.27 -5.43
N GLN A 53 -2.21 -8.89 -6.47
CA GLN A 53 -0.81 -8.50 -6.37
C GLN A 53 -0.59 -7.05 -5.90
N GLN A 54 -1.61 -6.20 -6.04
CA GLN A 54 -1.50 -4.77 -5.77
C GLN A 54 -2.80 -4.21 -5.20
N ILE A 55 -2.67 -3.30 -4.23
CA ILE A 55 -3.76 -2.52 -3.64
C ILE A 55 -3.34 -1.05 -3.64
N ALA A 56 -4.15 -0.17 -4.23
CA ALA A 56 -3.90 1.27 -4.25
C ALA A 56 -5.12 2.05 -3.74
N ASN A 57 -4.90 3.24 -3.17
CA ASN A 57 -5.96 4.19 -2.91
C ASN A 57 -6.47 4.82 -4.23
N ALA A 58 -7.51 5.65 -4.16
CA ALA A 58 -8.15 6.23 -5.35
C ALA A 58 -7.23 7.14 -6.19
N THR A 59 -6.25 7.79 -5.56
CA THR A 59 -5.30 8.70 -6.21
C THR A 59 -4.01 8.00 -6.66
N ASN A 60 -3.76 6.76 -6.19
CA ASN A 60 -2.52 6.00 -6.34
C ASN A 60 -1.31 6.55 -5.56
N ASP A 61 -1.53 7.44 -4.60
CA ASP A 61 -0.47 7.97 -3.72
C ASP A 61 -0.02 6.92 -2.70
N GLU A 62 -0.92 6.00 -2.28
CA GLU A 62 -0.57 4.87 -1.41
C GLU A 62 -0.76 3.55 -2.16
N VAL A 63 0.33 2.80 -2.37
CA VAL A 63 0.31 1.53 -3.11
C VAL A 63 1.01 0.41 -2.32
N TYR A 64 0.33 -0.72 -2.15
CA TYR A 64 0.83 -1.88 -1.44
C TYR A 64 0.91 -3.07 -2.39
N PHE A 65 1.99 -3.85 -2.29
CA PHE A 65 2.27 -5.03 -3.10
C PHE A 65 2.29 -6.29 -2.24
N GLU A 66 1.87 -7.43 -2.81
CA GLU A 66 1.94 -8.75 -2.16
C GLU A 66 3.37 -9.33 -2.21
#